data_AF-A0A9J5W3H7-F1
#
_entry.id   AF-A0A9J5W3H7-F1
#
_cell.length_a   1.000
_cell.length_b   1.000
_cell.length_c   1.000
_cell.angle_alpha   90.00
_cell.angle_beta   90.00
_cell.angle_gamma   90.00
#
_symmetry.space_group_name_H-M   'P 1'
#
loop_
_entity.id
_entity.type
_entity.pdbx_description
1 polymer ?
#
loop_
_entity_poly.entity_id
_entity_poly.type
_entity_poly.pdbx_seq_one_letter_code
_entity_poly.pdbx_strand_id
1 'polypeptide(L)'
;MDFLGNAFGLLAAHPIRPLVSLHHMEKIDPIFPNMTRMKSLEHLYHVANFDPQRILQQTVCYDRRFSWTVSVSWGYVVQVFEHNVQLPDAQRVQESYLPWKKNAYGTLYEFNTRKFEVDPCKRQLVYFLDEVSVGVDGIKTIYKKKAYENCTFTKNSPRKLDEIRVFSHKLELDKKQLVAPRRHCCDILPSTSDKVMEIGIRECKEDELIYMHN
;
A
#
# COMPACT_ATOMS: atom_id res chain seq x y z
N MET A 1 12.63 5.41 -14.67
CA MET A 1 11.40 6.02 -15.23
C MET A 1 11.19 7.28 -14.45
N ASP A 2 11.01 8.38 -15.17
CA ASP A 2 10.94 9.70 -14.57
C ASP A 2 9.49 10.19 -14.57
N PHE A 3 9.09 10.81 -13.47
CA PHE A 3 7.76 11.39 -13.30
C PHE A 3 7.84 12.65 -12.45
N LEU A 4 6.78 13.45 -12.52
CA LEU A 4 6.68 14.73 -11.85
C LEU A 4 5.48 14.75 -10.89
N GLY A 5 5.62 15.48 -9.78
CA GLY A 5 4.54 15.71 -8.83
C GLY A 5 4.26 14.50 -7.94
N ASN A 6 2.98 14.12 -7.83
CA ASN A 6 2.53 13.18 -6.82
C ASN A 6 2.75 11.70 -7.21
N ALA A 7 3.76 11.08 -6.60
CA ALA A 7 4.15 9.67 -6.81
C ALA A 7 3.23 8.62 -6.16
N PHE A 8 2.17 9.03 -5.45
CA PHE A 8 1.34 8.16 -4.62
C PHE A 8 0.89 6.88 -5.32
N GLY A 9 0.31 6.98 -6.52
CA GLY A 9 -0.22 5.82 -7.24
C GLY A 9 0.84 4.78 -7.57
N LEU A 10 2.07 5.22 -7.90
CA LEU A 10 3.18 4.33 -8.24
C LEU A 10 3.71 3.59 -7.02
N LEU A 11 3.90 4.32 -5.92
CA LEU A 11 4.44 3.75 -4.67
C LEU A 11 3.40 2.84 -4.00
N ALA A 12 2.12 3.23 -3.99
CA ALA A 12 1.04 2.46 -3.39
C ALA A 12 0.71 1.15 -4.13
N ALA A 13 0.87 1.13 -5.46
CA ALA A 13 0.65 -0.04 -6.31
C ALA A 13 1.98 -0.69 -6.77
N HIS A 14 3.08 -0.44 -6.06
CA HIS A 14 4.37 -1.00 -6.45
C HIS A 14 4.29 -2.54 -6.46
N PRO A 15 4.73 -3.19 -7.55
CA PRO A 15 4.64 -4.64 -7.67
C PRO A 15 5.51 -5.34 -6.63
N ILE A 16 5.41 -6.66 -6.56
CA ILE A 16 6.24 -7.55 -5.73
C ILE A 16 7.72 -7.62 -6.14
N ARG A 17 8.13 -6.82 -7.13
CA ARG A 17 9.53 -6.69 -7.50
C ARG A 17 10.22 -5.81 -6.47
N PRO A 18 11.48 -6.09 -6.10
CA PRO A 18 12.24 -5.19 -5.24
C PRO A 18 12.32 -3.77 -5.83
N LEU A 19 12.14 -2.76 -4.99
CA LEU A 19 12.41 -1.38 -5.38
C LEU A 19 13.92 -1.20 -5.59
N VAL A 20 14.32 -0.83 -6.80
CA VAL A 20 15.74 -0.68 -7.15
C VAL A 20 16.26 0.71 -6.79
N SER A 21 15.59 1.76 -7.30
CA SER A 21 15.98 3.14 -7.03
C SER A 21 14.81 4.09 -7.22
N LEU A 22 14.84 5.18 -6.44
CA LEU A 22 14.05 6.37 -6.66
C LEU A 22 15.01 7.50 -7.04
N HIS A 23 14.81 8.08 -8.22
CA HIS A 23 15.60 9.19 -8.76
C HIS A 23 14.67 10.37 -9.02
N HIS A 24 15.24 11.58 -9.12
CA HIS A 24 14.50 12.84 -9.31
C HIS A 24 13.55 13.21 -8.17
N MET A 25 13.92 12.89 -6.91
CA MET A 25 13.12 13.23 -5.73
C MET A 25 12.91 14.73 -5.54
N GLU A 26 13.74 15.58 -6.15
CA GLU A 26 13.57 17.04 -6.20
C GLU A 26 12.37 17.49 -7.04
N LYS A 27 11.87 16.63 -7.93
CA LYS A 27 10.72 16.89 -8.81
C LYS A 27 9.43 16.20 -8.36
N ILE A 28 9.51 15.40 -7.31
CA ILE A 28 8.41 14.63 -6.73
C ILE A 28 7.91 15.36 -5.47
N ASP A 29 6.60 15.36 -5.25
CA ASP A 29 6.01 15.91 -4.02
C ASP A 29 6.36 15.05 -2.81
N PRO A 30 6.34 15.59 -1.57
CA PRO A 30 6.55 14.77 -0.38
C PRO A 30 5.64 13.53 -0.38
N ILE A 31 6.23 12.35 -0.20
CA ILE A 31 5.49 11.09 -0.34
C ILE A 31 4.59 10.82 0.88
N PHE A 32 4.95 11.40 2.04
CA PHE A 32 4.15 11.39 3.26
C PHE A 32 3.54 12.78 3.52
N PRO A 33 2.27 12.86 3.94
CA PRO A 33 1.62 14.13 4.26
C PRO A 33 2.25 14.76 5.51
N ASN A 34 2.18 16.09 5.60
CA ASN A 34 2.72 16.89 6.72
C ASN A 34 4.23 16.72 6.94
N MET A 35 4.97 16.26 5.93
CA MET A 35 6.44 16.16 5.94
C MET A 35 7.04 16.97 4.80
N THR A 36 8.29 17.42 4.99
CA THR A 36 9.09 17.95 3.87
C THR A 36 9.59 16.78 3.01
N ARG A 37 10.06 17.06 1.78
CA ARG A 37 10.62 16.03 0.89
C ARG A 37 11.71 15.21 1.58
N MET A 38 12.69 15.88 2.20
CA MET A 38 13.78 15.22 2.92
C MET A 38 13.28 14.36 4.09
N LYS A 39 12.41 14.90 4.95
CA LYS A 39 11.85 14.14 6.08
C LYS A 39 11.05 12.93 5.61
N SER A 40 10.32 13.05 4.50
CA SER A 40 9.55 11.93 3.94
C SER A 40 10.46 10.80 3.42
N LEU A 41 11.64 11.15 2.89
CA LEU A 41 12.65 10.17 2.48
C LEU A 41 13.35 9.52 3.65
N GLU A 42 13.73 10.31 4.66
CA GLU A 42 14.31 9.81 5.91
C GLU A 42 13.36 8.82 6.59
N HIS A 43 12.06 9.13 6.62
CA HIS A 43 11.03 8.25 7.15
C HIS A 43 10.93 6.93 6.38
N LEU A 44 10.87 6.99 5.04
CA LEU A 44 10.84 5.78 4.21
C LEU A 44 12.11 4.93 4.41
N TYR A 45 13.28 5.56 4.44
CA TYR A 45 14.55 4.88 4.61
C TYR A 45 14.68 4.24 5.99
N HIS A 46 14.23 4.93 7.04
CA HIS A 46 14.18 4.38 8.39
C HIS A 46 13.41 3.06 8.42
N VAL A 47 12.25 3.03 7.75
CA VAL A 47 11.35 1.85 7.73
C VAL A 47 11.90 0.74 6.84
N ALA A 48 12.54 1.10 5.72
CA ALA A 48 13.20 0.15 4.83
C ALA A 48 14.28 -0.67 5.55
N ASN A 49 14.91 -0.15 6.61
CA ASN A 49 15.89 -0.91 7.40
C ASN A 49 15.30 -2.10 8.16
N PHE A 50 13.97 -2.14 8.36
CA PHE A 50 13.31 -3.24 9.07
C PHE A 50 12.99 -4.42 8.14
N ASP A 51 12.52 -4.15 6.92
CA ASP A 51 12.27 -5.17 5.89
C ASP A 51 12.54 -4.59 4.49
N PRO A 52 13.81 -4.54 4.06
CA PRO A 52 14.20 -3.90 2.80
C PRO A 52 13.65 -4.65 1.58
N GLN A 53 13.37 -5.94 1.71
CA GLN A 53 12.88 -6.74 0.61
C GLN A 53 11.38 -6.54 0.38
N ARG A 54 10.63 -6.13 1.41
CA ARG A 54 9.19 -5.89 1.34
C ARG A 54 8.81 -4.42 1.12
N ILE A 55 9.74 -3.48 1.24
CA ILE A 55 9.44 -2.04 1.10
C ILE A 55 8.65 -1.73 -0.18
N LEU A 56 7.53 -1.03 -0.02
CA LEU A 56 6.53 -0.68 -1.04
C LEU A 56 5.75 -1.84 -1.67
N GLN A 57 6.13 -3.11 -1.47
CA GLN A 57 5.45 -4.23 -2.12
C GLN A 57 3.97 -4.27 -1.74
N GLN A 58 3.12 -4.37 -2.77
CA GLN A 58 1.69 -4.41 -2.62
C GLN A 58 1.16 -5.83 -2.31
N THR A 59 0.47 -5.95 -1.18
CA THR A 59 -0.30 -7.11 -0.72
C THR A 59 -1.78 -6.74 -0.66
N VAL A 60 -2.70 -7.61 -1.11
CA VAL A 60 -4.15 -7.32 -1.11
C VAL A 60 -4.89 -8.36 -0.28
N CYS A 61 -5.66 -7.90 0.70
CA CYS A 61 -6.45 -8.69 1.63
C CYS A 61 -7.94 -8.45 1.38
N TYR A 62 -8.75 -9.46 1.64
CA TYR A 62 -10.20 -9.37 1.51
C TYR A 62 -10.87 -9.62 2.86
N ASP A 63 -11.61 -8.64 3.35
CA ASP A 63 -12.47 -8.83 4.51
C ASP A 63 -13.80 -9.44 4.04
N ARG A 64 -13.98 -10.74 4.28
CA ARG A 64 -15.21 -11.44 3.91
C ARG A 64 -16.43 -10.97 4.70
N ARG A 65 -16.25 -10.47 5.91
CA ARG A 65 -17.36 -10.07 6.80
C ARG A 65 -18.05 -8.81 6.31
N PHE A 66 -17.27 -7.83 5.86
CA PHE A 66 -17.78 -6.55 5.39
C PHE A 66 -17.64 -6.34 3.88
N SER A 67 -17.10 -7.33 3.16
CA SER A 67 -16.81 -7.26 1.71
C SER A 67 -15.88 -6.10 1.36
N TRP A 68 -14.93 -5.79 2.23
CA TRP A 68 -13.92 -4.75 1.97
C TRP A 68 -12.70 -5.34 1.28
N THR A 69 -12.03 -4.49 0.50
CA THR A 69 -10.72 -4.81 -0.05
C THR A 69 -9.69 -3.92 0.61
N VAL A 70 -8.59 -4.51 1.07
CA VAL A 70 -7.49 -3.80 1.72
C VAL A 70 -6.23 -3.99 0.90
N SER A 71 -5.63 -2.91 0.41
CA SER A 71 -4.36 -2.92 -0.31
C SER A 71 -3.27 -2.33 0.58
N VAL A 72 -2.33 -3.16 0.98
CA VAL A 72 -1.18 -2.80 1.82
C VAL A 72 0.05 -2.62 0.93
N SER A 73 0.55 -1.39 0.82
CA SER A 73 1.92 -1.10 0.35
C SER A 73 2.81 -1.00 1.59
N TRP A 74 3.55 -2.07 1.84
CA TRP A 74 4.27 -2.21 3.10
C TRP A 74 5.30 -1.10 3.30
N GLY A 75 5.27 -0.45 4.46
CA GLY A 75 6.17 0.66 4.77
C GLY A 75 5.80 1.99 4.08
N TYR A 76 4.62 2.08 3.46
CA TYR A 76 4.15 3.34 2.86
C TYR A 76 2.69 3.66 3.18
N VAL A 77 1.73 2.91 2.62
CA VAL A 77 0.31 3.20 2.77
C VAL A 77 -0.56 1.94 2.81
N VAL A 78 -1.70 2.05 3.50
CA VAL A 78 -2.81 1.09 3.39
C VAL A 78 -4.01 1.79 2.78
N GLN A 79 -4.59 1.17 1.76
CA GLN A 79 -5.82 1.62 1.11
C GLN A 79 -6.97 0.68 1.46
N VAL A 80 -8.11 1.21 1.89
CA VAL A 80 -9.31 0.43 2.20
C VAL A 80 -10.46 0.84 1.28
N PHE A 81 -10.96 -0.11 0.52
CA PHE A 81 -12.12 0.04 -0.36
C PHE A 81 -13.35 -0.52 0.32
N GLU A 82 -14.46 0.24 0.35
CA GLU A 82 -15.72 -0.17 0.97
C GLU A 82 -16.50 -1.25 0.17
N HIS A 83 -15.84 -1.90 -0.79
CA HIS A 83 -16.42 -2.92 -1.65
C HIS A 83 -15.33 -3.91 -2.12
N ASN A 84 -15.79 -5.00 -2.75
CA ASN A 84 -14.90 -5.99 -3.34
C ASN A 84 -14.28 -5.43 -4.63
N VAL A 85 -12.95 -5.36 -4.67
CA VAL A 85 -12.15 -4.95 -5.82
C VAL A 85 -11.32 -6.15 -6.26
N GLN A 86 -11.49 -6.56 -7.51
CA GLN A 86 -10.71 -7.66 -8.04
C GLN A 86 -9.21 -7.32 -8.02
N LEU A 87 -8.38 -8.34 -7.80
CA LEU A 87 -6.94 -8.18 -7.69
C LEU A 87 -6.32 -7.43 -8.90
N PRO A 88 -6.70 -7.73 -10.17
CA PRO A 88 -6.17 -6.98 -11.32
C PRO A 88 -6.47 -5.48 -11.25
N ASP A 89 -7.63 -5.08 -10.71
CA ASP A 89 -8.01 -3.68 -10.56
C ASP A 89 -7.33 -3.02 -9.36
N ALA A 90 -7.17 -3.73 -8.25
CA ALA A 90 -6.44 -3.24 -7.07
C ALA A 90 -4.96 -2.96 -7.38
N GLN A 91 -4.38 -3.68 -8.36
CA GLN A 91 -3.01 -3.49 -8.83
C GLN A 91 -2.84 -2.33 -9.82
N ARG A 92 -3.92 -1.69 -10.28
CA ARG A 92 -3.83 -0.58 -11.21
C ARG A 92 -3.28 0.66 -10.51
N VAL A 93 -2.29 1.28 -11.14
CA VAL A 93 -1.64 2.49 -10.66
C VAL A 93 -2.65 3.63 -10.71
N GLN A 94 -2.88 4.30 -9.58
CA GLN A 94 -3.75 5.48 -9.59
C GLN A 94 -3.08 6.62 -10.36
N GLU A 95 -3.83 7.31 -11.23
CA GLU A 95 -3.36 8.50 -11.95
C GLU A 95 -3.17 9.69 -11.00
N SER A 96 -2.03 9.72 -10.31
CA SER A 96 -1.64 10.82 -9.40
C SER A 96 -0.45 11.63 -9.93
N TYR A 97 0.39 11.03 -10.77
CA TYR A 97 1.62 11.65 -11.27
C TYR A 97 1.43 12.21 -12.68
N LEU A 98 2.34 13.11 -13.06
CA LEU A 98 2.47 13.60 -14.43
C LEU A 98 3.67 12.90 -15.10
N PRO A 99 3.52 12.42 -16.34
CA PRO A 99 4.66 11.89 -17.09
C PRO A 99 5.69 12.99 -17.35
N TRP A 100 6.97 12.61 -17.41
CA TRP A 100 8.07 13.54 -17.66
C TRP A 100 7.96 14.28 -19.00
N LYS A 101 7.48 13.60 -20.05
CA LYS A 101 7.19 14.20 -21.37
C LYS A 101 5.69 14.18 -21.66
N LYS A 102 5.15 15.35 -22.02
CA LYS A 102 3.79 15.46 -22.59
C LYS A 102 3.89 15.25 -24.10
N ASN A 103 3.12 14.32 -24.64
CA ASN A 103 3.06 14.10 -26.09
C ASN A 103 1.86 14.88 -26.66
N ALA A 104 1.91 15.22 -27.97
CA ALA A 104 0.84 15.94 -28.65
C ALA A 104 -0.54 15.23 -28.61
N TYR A 105 -0.54 13.93 -28.31
CA TYR A 105 -1.72 13.07 -28.26
C TYR A 105 -2.27 12.84 -26.83
N GLY A 106 -1.75 13.56 -25.83
CA GLY A 106 -2.17 13.47 -24.43
C GLY A 106 -1.17 12.77 -23.51
N THR A 107 -1.62 12.52 -22.28
CA THR A 107 -0.84 11.88 -21.20
C THR A 107 -0.82 10.36 -21.42
N LEU A 108 0.32 9.81 -21.86
CA LEU A 108 0.50 8.37 -21.94
C LEU A 108 1.13 7.87 -20.63
N TYR A 109 0.46 6.92 -19.99
CA TYR A 109 0.99 6.24 -18.81
C TYR A 109 1.57 4.88 -19.23
N GLU A 110 2.77 4.56 -18.74
CA GLU A 110 3.45 3.29 -19.03
C GLU A 110 2.88 2.11 -18.22
N PHE A 111 2.03 2.39 -17.22
CA PHE A 111 1.35 1.39 -16.42
C PHE A 111 -0.12 1.29 -16.80
N ASN A 112 -0.73 0.14 -16.49
CA ASN A 112 -2.18 0.06 -16.46
C ASN A 112 -2.70 0.94 -15.30
N THR A 113 -3.22 2.10 -15.66
CA THR A 113 -3.67 3.10 -14.70
C THR A 113 -5.16 3.01 -14.43
N ARG A 114 -5.59 3.47 -13.25
CA ARG A 114 -6.99 3.77 -12.94
C ARG A 114 -7.15 5.26 -12.67
N LYS A 115 -8.26 5.81 -13.17
CA LYS A 115 -8.59 7.23 -12.97
C LYS A 115 -8.69 7.57 -11.49
N PHE A 116 -8.34 8.80 -11.18
CA PHE A 116 -8.59 9.37 -9.87
C PHE A 116 -10.09 9.63 -9.68
N GLU A 117 -10.70 9.04 -8.65
CA GLU A 117 -12.09 9.33 -8.27
C GLU A 117 -12.17 10.78 -7.76
N VAL A 118 -13.15 11.55 -8.21
CA VAL A 118 -13.28 12.98 -7.83
C VAL A 118 -14.08 13.12 -6.53
N ASP A 119 -15.03 12.22 -6.31
CA ASP A 119 -15.86 12.22 -5.11
C ASP A 119 -15.09 11.60 -3.92
N PRO A 120 -14.73 12.40 -2.88
CA PRO A 120 -14.02 11.88 -1.71
C PRO A 120 -14.76 10.74 -1.01
N CYS A 121 -16.10 10.76 -1.02
CA CYS A 121 -16.88 9.74 -0.34
C CYS A 121 -16.91 8.40 -1.09
N LYS A 122 -16.57 8.40 -2.38
CA LYS A 122 -16.40 7.18 -3.19
C LYS A 122 -14.95 6.71 -3.28
N ARG A 123 -13.99 7.55 -2.88
CA ARG A 123 -12.57 7.17 -2.82
C ARG A 123 -12.34 6.09 -1.78
N GLN A 124 -11.31 5.29 -2.05
CA GLN A 124 -10.72 4.45 -1.03
C GLN A 124 -10.11 5.30 0.09
N LEU A 125 -10.22 4.80 1.31
CA LEU A 125 -9.59 5.42 2.47
C LEU A 125 -8.09 5.16 2.42
N VAL A 126 -7.30 6.17 2.78
CA VAL A 126 -5.83 6.08 2.74
C VAL A 126 -5.27 6.34 4.13
N TYR A 127 -4.45 5.39 4.59
CA TYR A 127 -3.73 5.43 5.85
C TYR A 127 -2.23 5.44 5.54
N PHE A 128 -1.54 6.47 6.00
CA PHE A 128 -0.09 6.58 5.79
C PHE A 128 0.66 5.96 6.95
N LEU A 129 1.80 5.35 6.65
CA LEU A 129 2.68 4.82 7.67
C LEU A 129 3.07 5.91 8.67
N ASP A 130 2.88 5.60 9.94
CA ASP A 130 3.19 6.47 11.07
C ASP A 130 4.40 5.92 11.84
N GLU A 131 4.38 4.63 12.20
CA GLU A 131 5.38 4.02 13.07
C GLU A 131 5.72 2.58 12.64
N VAL A 132 6.95 2.16 12.92
CA VAL A 132 7.43 0.78 12.77
C VAL A 132 8.13 0.33 14.04
N SER A 133 7.90 -0.90 14.46
CA SER A 133 8.57 -1.51 15.63
C SER A 133 8.76 -3.01 15.43
N VAL A 134 9.73 -3.58 16.15
CA VAL A 134 9.91 -5.03 16.25
C VAL A 134 9.27 -5.51 17.55
N GLY A 135 8.34 -6.44 17.45
CA GLY A 135 7.72 -7.14 18.58
C GLY A 135 8.20 -8.59 18.67
N VAL A 136 7.55 -9.34 19.56
CA VAL A 136 7.85 -10.77 19.78
C VAL A 136 7.60 -11.59 18.51
N ASP A 137 6.49 -11.30 17.82
CA ASP A 137 6.02 -12.06 16.65
C ASP A 137 6.44 -11.44 15.30
N GLY A 138 7.50 -10.62 15.29
CA GLY A 138 8.02 -10.00 14.07
C GLY A 138 7.84 -8.48 14.02
N ILE A 139 7.66 -7.93 12.82
CA ILE A 139 7.61 -6.50 12.57
C ILE A 139 6.15 -6.02 12.62
N LYS A 140 5.91 -4.95 13.37
CA LYS A 140 4.63 -4.24 13.45
C LYS A 140 4.77 -2.88 12.80
N THR A 141 3.86 -2.56 11.87
CA THR A 141 3.73 -1.23 11.27
C THR A 141 2.35 -0.65 11.57
N ILE A 142 2.30 0.64 11.90
CA ILE A 142 1.08 1.37 12.24
C ILE A 142 0.82 2.42 11.17
N TYR A 143 -0.41 2.45 10.64
CA TYR A 143 -0.85 3.38 9.62
C TYR A 143 -2.04 4.18 10.14
N LYS A 144 -1.99 5.51 9.97
CA LYS A 144 -3.02 6.43 10.47
C LYS A 144 -3.62 7.26 9.35
N LYS A 145 -4.88 7.63 9.50
CA LYS A 145 -5.51 8.66 8.66
C LYS A 145 -4.83 10.00 8.90
N LYS A 146 -4.54 10.71 7.81
CA LYS A 146 -3.94 12.06 7.84
C LYS A 146 -4.90 13.13 7.31
N ALA A 147 -5.98 12.71 6.65
CA ALA A 147 -7.08 13.55 6.22
C ALA A 147 -8.41 12.89 6.58
N TYR A 148 -9.36 13.70 7.03
CA TYR A 148 -10.72 13.28 7.33
C TYR A 148 -11.67 13.99 6.36
N GLU A 149 -12.44 13.20 5.64
CA GLU A 149 -13.45 13.70 4.70
C GLU A 149 -14.81 13.74 5.40
N ASN A 150 -15.58 14.80 5.15
CA ASN A 150 -16.94 14.94 5.69
C ASN A 150 -17.90 14.09 4.86
N CYS A 151 -17.90 12.78 5.12
CA CYS A 151 -18.81 11.82 4.51
C CYS A 151 -19.75 11.24 5.57
N THR A 152 -21.01 11.05 5.22
CA THR A 152 -21.94 10.29 6.05
C THR A 152 -21.63 8.80 5.89
N PHE A 153 -21.45 8.08 6.99
CA PHE A 153 -21.13 6.65 6.96
C PHE A 153 -21.86 5.86 8.04
N THR A 154 -22.09 4.57 7.76
CA THR A 154 -22.76 3.66 8.69
C THR A 154 -21.78 3.06 9.69
N LYS A 155 -22.28 2.43 10.76
CA LYS A 155 -21.46 1.71 11.75
C LYS A 155 -20.57 0.61 11.14
N ASN A 156 -20.94 0.11 9.97
CA ASN A 156 -20.23 -0.94 9.23
C ASN A 156 -19.38 -0.37 8.09
N SER A 157 -19.09 0.94 8.06
CA SER A 157 -18.14 1.52 7.12
C SER A 157 -16.73 1.48 7.70
N PRO A 158 -15.69 1.27 6.88
CA PRO A 158 -14.30 1.37 7.33
C PRO A 158 -13.91 2.82 7.62
N ARG A 159 -14.77 3.82 7.33
CA ARG A 159 -14.54 5.23 7.68
C ARG A 159 -14.42 5.48 9.17
N LYS A 160 -14.95 4.59 10.02
CA LYS A 160 -14.77 4.65 11.48
C LYS A 160 -13.36 4.29 11.95
N LEU A 161 -12.57 3.60 11.12
CA LEU A 161 -11.24 3.13 11.51
C LEU A 161 -10.27 4.31 11.58
N ASP A 162 -9.61 4.50 12.70
CA ASP A 162 -8.61 5.54 12.90
C ASP A 162 -7.20 5.02 12.59
N GLU A 163 -6.98 3.72 12.80
CA GLU A 163 -5.67 3.08 12.75
C GLU A 163 -5.74 1.70 12.09
N ILE A 164 -4.70 1.37 11.32
CA ILE A 164 -4.47 0.03 10.79
C ILE A 164 -3.11 -0.45 11.27
N ARG A 165 -3.06 -1.67 11.80
CA ARG A 165 -1.83 -2.34 12.24
C ARG A 165 -1.55 -3.49 11.29
N VAL A 166 -0.35 -3.53 10.75
CA VAL A 166 0.10 -4.63 9.88
C VAL A 166 1.26 -5.34 10.56
N PHE A 167 1.10 -6.65 10.73
CA PHE A 167 2.07 -7.57 11.27
C PHE A 167 2.69 -8.39 10.15
N SER A 168 4.00 -8.55 10.18
CA SER A 168 4.74 -9.32 9.17
C SER A 168 6.03 -9.88 9.73
N HIS A 169 6.43 -11.05 9.28
CA HIS A 169 7.81 -11.50 9.43
C HIS A 169 8.69 -10.88 8.35
N LYS A 170 9.96 -10.64 8.70
CA LYS A 170 10.96 -10.12 7.78
C LYS A 170 11.04 -11.03 6.56
N LEU A 171 10.90 -10.44 5.38
CA LEU A 171 11.00 -11.17 4.13
C LEU A 171 12.47 -11.50 3.83
N GLU A 172 12.78 -12.79 3.72
CA GLU A 172 14.08 -13.28 3.29
C GLU A 172 13.88 -14.10 2.01
N LEU A 173 14.08 -13.45 0.86
CA LEU A 173 13.94 -14.04 -0.46
C LEU A 173 15.15 -14.91 -0.78
N ASP A 174 14.90 -16.20 -1.04
CA ASP A 174 15.92 -17.08 -1.59
C ASP A 174 16.17 -16.81 -3.09
N LYS A 175 17.18 -17.48 -3.67
CA LYS A 175 17.52 -17.32 -5.10
C LYS A 175 16.35 -17.64 -6.04
N LYS A 176 15.51 -18.63 -5.73
CA LYS A 176 14.37 -19.00 -6.57
C LYS A 176 13.27 -17.94 -6.48
N GLN A 177 13.01 -17.43 -5.28
CA GLN A 177 12.04 -16.37 -5.02
C GLN A 177 12.45 -15.03 -5.63
N LEU A 178 13.75 -14.76 -5.78
CA LEU A 178 14.24 -13.59 -6.52
C LEU A 178 13.97 -13.70 -8.03
N VAL A 179 14.02 -14.91 -8.60
CA VAL A 179 13.75 -15.14 -10.03
C VAL A 179 12.24 -15.11 -10.33
N ALA A 180 11.43 -15.66 -9.42
CA ALA A 180 9.98 -15.72 -9.55
C ALA A 180 9.29 -15.26 -8.26
N PRO A 181 9.32 -13.94 -7.95
CA PRO A 181 8.71 -13.43 -6.74
C PRO A 181 7.21 -13.72 -6.74
N ARG A 182 6.70 -14.13 -5.59
CA ARG A 182 5.29 -14.42 -5.39
C ARG A 182 4.75 -13.53 -4.29
N ARG A 183 3.54 -13.02 -4.52
CA ARG A 183 2.89 -12.14 -3.57
C ARG A 183 2.58 -12.91 -2.29
N HIS A 184 2.83 -12.28 -1.16
CA HIS A 184 2.38 -12.80 0.12
C HIS A 184 0.87 -12.65 0.27
N CYS A 185 0.24 -13.56 0.99
CA CYS A 185 -1.17 -13.46 1.34
C CYS A 185 -1.31 -12.69 2.66
N CYS A 186 -2.55 -12.35 3.00
CA CYS A 186 -2.83 -11.69 4.26
C CYS A 186 -4.21 -11.99 4.79
N ASP A 187 -4.30 -11.97 6.12
CA ASP A 187 -5.52 -12.21 6.87
C ASP A 187 -5.92 -10.95 7.63
N ILE A 188 -7.23 -10.68 7.69
CA ILE A 188 -7.80 -9.70 8.62
C ILE A 188 -7.91 -10.38 9.99
N LEU A 189 -7.18 -9.86 10.97
CA LEU A 189 -7.08 -10.44 12.31
C LEU A 189 -8.19 -9.91 13.23
N PRO A 190 -8.54 -10.63 14.30
CA PRO A 190 -9.43 -10.11 15.34
C PRO A 190 -8.86 -8.81 15.92
N SER A 191 -9.65 -7.73 15.85
CA SER A 191 -9.21 -6.44 16.36
C SER A 191 -9.52 -6.25 17.84
N THR A 192 -8.65 -5.52 18.51
CA THR A 192 -8.79 -5.08 19.90
C THR A 192 -9.78 -3.91 20.07
N SER A 193 -10.15 -3.21 18.99
CA SER A 193 -11.05 -2.06 18.99
C SER A 193 -11.81 -1.94 17.68
N ASP A 194 -13.02 -1.39 17.71
CA ASP A 194 -13.84 -1.12 16.51
C ASP A 194 -13.26 -0.03 15.60
N LYS A 195 -12.31 0.77 16.12
CA LYS A 195 -11.57 1.82 15.42
C LYS A 195 -10.22 1.35 14.87
N VAL A 196 -9.82 0.12 15.17
CA VAL A 196 -8.54 -0.45 14.74
C VAL A 196 -8.81 -1.63 13.81
N MET A 197 -8.04 -1.75 12.73
CA MET A 197 -7.98 -2.96 11.93
C MET A 197 -6.60 -3.58 12.06
N GLU A 198 -6.54 -4.89 12.24
CA GLU A 198 -5.29 -5.64 12.35
C GLU A 198 -5.17 -6.60 11.18
N ILE A 199 -3.98 -6.65 10.57
CA ILE A 199 -3.71 -7.42 9.34
C ILE A 199 -2.42 -8.20 9.54
N GLY A 200 -2.44 -9.50 9.25
CA GLY A 200 -1.25 -10.35 9.24
C GLY A 200 -0.83 -10.65 7.81
N ILE A 201 0.39 -10.28 7.42
CA ILE A 201 1.00 -10.69 6.14
C ILE A 201 1.78 -11.98 6.36
N ARG A 202 1.53 -12.97 5.52
CA ARG A 202 2.12 -14.31 5.59
C ARG A 202 2.34 -14.92 4.21
N GLU A 203 3.03 -16.04 4.16
CA GLU A 203 3.01 -16.88 2.96
C GLU A 203 1.59 -17.38 2.68
N CYS A 204 1.31 -17.59 1.40
CA CYS A 204 0.04 -18.16 0.97
C CYS A 204 -0.04 -19.63 1.39
N LYS A 205 -1.24 -20.12 1.67
CA LYS A 205 -1.57 -21.51 1.99
C LYS A 205 -1.90 -22.28 0.72
N GLU A 206 -1.86 -23.61 0.78
CA GLU A 206 -2.06 -24.51 -0.36
C GLU A 206 -3.40 -24.31 -1.09
N ASP A 207 -4.42 -23.85 -0.38
CA ASP A 207 -5.76 -23.57 -0.91
C ASP A 207 -5.88 -22.20 -1.60
N GLU A 208 -4.86 -21.35 -1.51
CA GLU A 208 -4.83 -20.03 -2.11
C GLU A 208 -4.22 -20.07 -3.52
N LEU A 209 -4.89 -19.44 -4.51
CA LEU A 209 -4.56 -19.51 -5.94
C LEU A 209 -3.11 -19.16 -6.31
N ILE A 210 -2.42 -18.42 -5.46
CA ILE A 210 -1.05 -17.94 -5.69
C ILE A 210 0.00 -18.64 -4.82
N TYR A 211 -0.37 -19.76 -4.17
CA TYR A 211 0.53 -20.63 -3.42
C TYR A 211 1.82 -20.95 -4.20
N MET A 212 2.94 -21.01 -3.48
CA MET A 212 4.21 -21.48 -4.03
C MET A 212 4.42 -22.95 -3.67
N HIS A 213 4.47 -23.81 -4.70
CA HIS A 213 5.02 -25.14 -4.54
C HIS A 213 6.55 -25.03 -4.45
N ASN A 214 7.12 -25.60 -3.38
CA ASN A 214 8.57 -25.64 -3.15
C ASN A 214 9.30 -26.64 -4.05
#